data_AF-A0A534S6N5-F1
#
_entry.id   AF-A0A534S6N5-F1
#
_cell.length_a   1.000
_cell.length_b   1.000
_cell.length_c   1.000
_cell.angle_alpha   90.00
_cell.angle_beta   90.00
_cell.angle_gamma   90.00
#
_symmetry.space_group_name_H-M   'P 1'
#
loop_
_entity.id
_entity.type
_entity.pdbx_description
1 polymer ?
#
loop_
_entity_poly.entity_id
_entity_poly.type
_entity_poly.pdbx_seq_one_letter_code
_entity_poly.pdbx_strand_id
1 'polypeptide(L)'
;MSTSKLETGSLTLLFRQLVRTAMAAQQVESSEITEFYLVQLLEGFARPGRGELLGRPLALDYLEAFHLPASQRYEKLKRVADTALFVTGIFVDSLERSLVGPDYYASLGANAYARLSAQPPRASLAELFG
;
A
#
# COMPACT_ATOMS: atom_id res chain seq x y z
N MET A 1 -40.75 4.28 -18.15
CA MET A 1 -39.38 4.83 -18.26
C MET A 1 -38.74 4.69 -16.89
N SER A 2 -37.89 3.69 -16.73
CA SER A 2 -37.32 3.28 -15.44
C SER A 2 -36.12 4.16 -15.10
N THR A 3 -36.21 4.93 -14.04
CA THR A 3 -35.10 5.68 -13.46
C THR A 3 -34.15 4.69 -12.82
N SER A 4 -33.04 4.40 -13.51
CA SER A 4 -31.95 3.57 -12.99
C SER A 4 -31.46 4.19 -11.69
N LYS A 5 -31.73 3.49 -10.58
CA LYS A 5 -31.06 3.68 -9.29
C LYS A 5 -29.57 3.75 -9.58
N LEU A 6 -28.96 4.89 -9.27
CA LEU A 6 -27.52 4.98 -9.10
C LEU A 6 -27.19 3.99 -7.98
N GLU A 7 -26.76 2.78 -8.37
CA GLU A 7 -26.03 1.86 -7.51
C GLU A 7 -24.74 2.58 -7.14
N THR A 8 -24.80 3.46 -6.14
CA THR A 8 -23.60 4.02 -5.53
C THR A 8 -22.92 2.87 -4.80
N GLY A 9 -22.17 2.05 -5.54
CA GLY A 9 -21.33 1.02 -4.97
C GLY A 9 -20.36 1.65 -4.00
N SER A 10 -20.09 0.98 -2.88
CA SER A 10 -19.05 1.44 -1.96
C SER A 10 -17.70 1.57 -2.69
N LEU A 11 -16.84 2.50 -2.27
CA LEU A 11 -15.48 2.65 -2.84
C LEU A 11 -14.72 1.32 -2.88
N THR A 12 -14.97 0.45 -1.89
CA THR A 12 -14.46 -0.91 -1.82
C THR A 12 -14.85 -1.75 -3.04
N LEU A 13 -16.12 -1.72 -3.47
CA LEU A 13 -16.58 -2.47 -4.65
C LEU A 13 -15.96 -1.94 -5.94
N LEU A 14 -15.88 -0.60 -6.07
CA LEU A 14 -15.22 0.04 -7.20
C LEU A 14 -13.75 -0.40 -7.32
N PHE A 15 -12.98 -0.25 -6.24
CA PHE A 15 -11.56 -0.63 -6.27
C PHE A 15 -11.37 -2.12 -6.45
N ARG A 16 -12.24 -2.97 -5.89
CA ARG A 16 -12.21 -4.41 -6.13
C ARG A 16 -12.35 -4.73 -7.62
N GLN A 17 -13.32 -4.12 -8.30
CA GLN A 17 -13.49 -4.30 -9.73
C GLN A 17 -12.26 -3.84 -10.51
N LEU A 18 -11.75 -2.63 -10.22
CA LEU A 18 -10.58 -2.08 -10.89
C LEU A 18 -9.33 -2.95 -10.71
N VAL A 19 -9.05 -3.41 -9.49
CA VAL A 19 -7.90 -4.28 -9.17
C VAL A 19 -8.01 -5.61 -9.93
N ARG A 20 -9.17 -6.27 -9.92
CA ARG A 20 -9.39 -7.52 -10.65
C ARG A 20 -9.19 -7.36 -12.15
N THR A 21 -9.76 -6.30 -12.73
CA THR A 21 -9.61 -6.00 -14.15
C THR A 21 -8.14 -5.76 -14.51
N ALA A 22 -7.42 -4.98 -13.70
CA ALA A 22 -6.00 -4.72 -13.92
C ALA A 22 -5.15 -6.00 -13.82
N MET A 23 -5.37 -6.82 -12.78
CA MET A 23 -4.66 -8.10 -12.61
C MET A 23 -4.88 -9.04 -13.79
N ALA A 24 -6.13 -9.16 -14.28
CA ALA A 24 -6.45 -9.98 -15.44
C ALA A 24 -5.78 -9.45 -16.72
N ALA A 25 -5.81 -8.13 -16.94
CA ALA A 25 -5.19 -7.51 -18.11
C ALA A 25 -3.66 -7.64 -18.12
N GLN A 26 -3.03 -7.61 -16.94
CA GLN A 26 -1.57 -7.74 -16.78
C GLN A 26 -1.10 -9.18 -16.54
N GLN A 27 -2.02 -10.16 -16.57
CA GLN A 27 -1.75 -11.58 -16.31
C GLN A 27 -1.01 -11.83 -14.97
N VAL A 28 -1.35 -11.04 -13.95
CA VAL A 28 -0.78 -11.17 -12.60
C VAL A 28 -1.60 -12.17 -11.80
N GLU A 29 -1.01 -13.31 -11.47
CA GLU A 29 -1.58 -14.25 -10.49
C GLU A 29 -1.35 -13.72 -9.07
N SER A 30 -2.42 -13.62 -8.29
CA SER A 30 -2.39 -13.05 -6.95
C SER A 30 -3.32 -13.83 -6.03
N SER A 31 -2.96 -13.92 -4.74
CA SER A 31 -3.85 -14.47 -3.72
C SER A 31 -5.05 -13.54 -3.46
N GLU A 32 -6.15 -14.11 -2.95
CA GLU A 32 -7.32 -13.31 -2.52
C GLU A 32 -6.94 -12.32 -1.39
N ILE A 33 -6.00 -12.71 -0.52
CA ILE A 33 -5.50 -11.85 0.56
C ILE A 33 -4.80 -10.61 -0.01
N THR A 34 -3.99 -10.78 -1.05
CA THR A 34 -3.29 -9.69 -1.73
C THR A 34 -4.28 -8.78 -2.47
N GLU A 35 -5.29 -9.34 -3.14
CA GLU A 35 -6.36 -8.56 -3.77
C GLU A 35 -7.09 -7.68 -2.73
N PHE A 36 -7.51 -8.30 -1.62
CA PHE A 36 -8.18 -7.60 -0.53
C PHE A 36 -7.30 -6.50 0.06
N TYR A 37 -6.01 -6.78 0.27
CA TYR A 37 -5.05 -5.81 0.77
C TYR A 37 -4.94 -4.58 -0.13
N LEU A 38 -4.82 -4.78 -1.45
CA LEU A 38 -4.74 -3.68 -2.41
C LEU A 38 -6.01 -2.82 -2.43
N VAL A 39 -7.17 -3.45 -2.33
CA VAL A 39 -8.45 -2.72 -2.23
C VAL A 39 -8.49 -1.85 -0.98
N GLN A 40 -8.10 -2.38 0.18
CA GLN A 40 -8.04 -1.62 1.43
C GLN A 40 -7.00 -0.50 1.37
N LEU A 41 -5.86 -0.75 0.73
CA LEU A 41 -4.81 0.25 0.51
C LEU A 41 -5.36 1.42 -0.32
N LEU A 42 -5.92 1.15 -1.49
CA LEU A 42 -6.46 2.16 -2.40
C LEU A 42 -7.59 2.95 -1.75
N GLU A 43 -8.52 2.26 -1.08
CA GLU A 43 -9.60 2.92 -0.34
C GLU A 43 -9.02 3.84 0.75
N GLY A 44 -8.01 3.37 1.47
CA GLY A 44 -7.34 4.15 2.50
C GLY A 44 -6.71 5.43 1.96
N PHE A 45 -6.12 5.41 0.76
CA PHE A 45 -5.52 6.60 0.13
C PHE A 45 -6.55 7.51 -0.53
N ALA A 46 -7.70 6.99 -0.94
CA ALA A 46 -8.78 7.77 -1.54
C ALA A 46 -9.57 8.61 -0.52
N ARG A 47 -9.51 8.26 0.78
CA ARG A 47 -10.22 8.98 1.83
C ARG A 47 -9.64 10.39 2.05
N PRO A 48 -10.49 11.41 2.20
CA PRO A 48 -10.05 12.78 2.47
C PRO A 48 -9.38 12.89 3.84
N GLY A 49 -8.51 13.89 4.00
CA GLY A 49 -7.81 14.16 5.27
C GLY A 49 -6.45 13.48 5.42
N ARG A 50 -5.97 12.76 4.40
CA ARG A 50 -4.53 12.45 4.34
C ARG A 50 -3.76 13.73 4.04
N GLY A 51 -2.79 14.05 4.90
CA GLY A 51 -1.82 15.11 4.65
C GLY A 51 -0.92 14.78 3.45
N GLU A 52 0.06 15.64 3.20
CA GLU A 52 0.97 15.50 2.08
C GLU A 52 1.77 14.18 2.17
N LEU A 53 1.53 13.26 1.22
CA LEU A 53 2.11 11.91 1.24
C LEU A 53 3.64 11.92 1.15
N LEU A 54 4.19 12.90 0.45
CA LEU A 54 5.62 13.07 0.20
C LEU A 54 6.19 14.35 0.85
N GLY A 55 5.46 14.97 1.78
CA GLY A 55 5.92 16.19 2.47
C GLY A 55 7.18 15.96 3.30
N ARG A 56 7.41 14.70 3.72
CA ARG A 56 8.69 14.21 4.27
C ARG A 56 9.27 13.14 3.34
N PRO A 57 10.59 13.17 3.05
CA PRO A 57 11.21 12.11 2.25
C PRO A 57 11.01 10.72 2.87
N LEU A 58 10.42 9.79 2.11
CA LEU A 58 10.13 8.43 2.58
C LEU A 58 11.38 7.66 3.05
N ALA A 59 12.55 7.96 2.51
CA ALA A 59 13.80 7.34 2.97
C ALA A 59 14.14 7.69 4.42
N LEU A 60 13.81 8.90 4.88
CA LEU A 60 13.99 9.25 6.29
C LEU A 60 13.07 8.41 7.16
N ASP A 61 11.82 8.22 6.74
CA ASP A 61 10.88 7.37 7.48
C ASP A 61 11.31 5.90 7.49
N TYR A 62 11.86 5.41 6.38
CA TYR A 62 12.44 4.08 6.25
C TYR A 62 13.62 3.88 7.22
N LEU A 63 14.57 4.81 7.24
CA LEU A 63 15.74 4.76 8.12
C LEU A 63 15.36 4.85 9.61
N GLU A 64 14.41 5.73 9.95
CA GLU A 64 13.91 5.86 11.32
C GLU A 64 13.25 4.58 11.82
N ALA A 65 12.56 3.83 10.95
CA ALA A 65 11.88 2.61 11.36
C ALA A 65 12.83 1.59 12.03
N PHE A 66 14.11 1.54 11.63
CA PHE A 66 15.11 0.64 12.21
C PHE A 66 15.46 0.97 13.66
N HIS A 67 15.21 2.20 14.10
CA HIS A 67 15.46 2.66 15.46
C HIS A 67 14.25 2.51 16.38
N LEU A 68 13.11 2.04 15.84
CA LEU A 68 11.87 1.89 16.58
C LEU A 68 11.70 0.47 17.17
N PRO A 69 10.91 0.33 18.26
CA PRO A 69 10.44 -0.97 18.74
C PRO A 69 9.68 -1.74 17.66
N ALA A 70 9.63 -3.07 17.77
CA ALA A 70 9.12 -3.95 16.72
C ALA A 70 7.71 -3.58 16.19
N SER A 71 6.78 -3.22 17.07
CA SER A 71 5.42 -2.83 16.69
C SER A 71 5.38 -1.53 15.89
N GLN A 72 6.11 -0.51 16.34
CA GLN A 72 6.17 0.79 15.65
C GLN A 72 6.98 0.71 14.36
N ARG A 73 8.03 -0.12 14.34
CA ARG A 73 8.81 -0.44 13.14
C ARG A 73 7.94 -1.05 12.06
N TYR A 74 7.09 -2.01 12.41
CA TYR A 74 6.16 -2.63 11.46
C TYR A 74 5.24 -1.58 10.83
N GLU A 75 4.56 -0.77 11.65
CA GLU A 75 3.65 0.27 11.14
C GLU A 75 4.39 1.30 10.27
N LYS A 76 5.60 1.70 10.67
CA LYS A 76 6.37 2.70 9.92
C LYS A 76 6.88 2.15 8.58
N LEU A 77 7.39 0.92 8.55
CA LEU A 77 7.77 0.25 7.30
C LEU A 77 6.57 0.00 6.40
N LYS A 78 5.43 -0.41 6.96
CA LYS A 78 4.18 -0.59 6.20
C LYS A 78 3.74 0.70 5.54
N ARG A 79 3.79 1.83 6.28
CA ARG A 79 3.47 3.14 5.73
C ARG A 79 4.41 3.53 4.59
N VAL A 80 5.72 3.32 4.73
CA VAL A 80 6.70 3.58 3.65
C VAL A 80 6.38 2.73 2.42
N ALA A 81 6.18 1.42 2.61
CA ALA A 81 5.90 0.47 1.53
C ALA A 81 4.61 0.82 0.77
N ASP A 82 3.53 1.05 1.51
CA ASP A 82 2.22 1.36 0.93
C ASP A 82 2.21 2.72 0.24
N THR A 83 2.89 3.72 0.80
CA THR A 83 3.00 5.05 0.18
C THR A 83 3.80 4.96 -1.11
N ALA A 84 4.93 4.27 -1.09
CA ALA A 84 5.74 4.04 -2.28
C ALA A 84 4.94 3.31 -3.38
N LEU A 85 4.21 2.24 -3.03
CA LEU A 85 3.37 1.50 -3.96
C LEU A 85 2.27 2.39 -4.55
N PHE A 86 1.62 3.21 -3.72
CA PHE A 86 0.55 4.09 -4.17
C PHE A 86 1.05 5.19 -5.10
N VAL A 87 2.13 5.90 -4.74
CA VAL A 87 2.63 7.02 -5.55
C VAL A 87 3.22 6.54 -6.88
N THR A 88 3.88 5.38 -6.89
CA THR A 88 4.40 4.79 -8.13
C THR A 88 3.32 4.21 -9.02
N GLY A 89 2.17 3.80 -8.47
CA GLY A 89 1.04 3.31 -9.26
C GLY A 89 0.14 4.40 -9.81
N ILE A 90 -0.02 5.53 -9.10
CA ILE A 90 -1.05 6.54 -9.41
C ILE A 90 -0.45 7.88 -9.91
N PHE A 91 0.77 8.23 -9.49
CA PHE A 91 1.35 9.55 -9.74
C PHE A 91 2.68 9.49 -10.52
N VAL A 92 2.83 8.53 -11.43
CA VAL A 92 4.06 8.31 -12.22
C VAL A 92 4.57 9.61 -12.86
N ASP A 93 3.70 10.33 -13.60
CA ASP A 93 4.08 11.58 -14.27
C ASP A 93 4.64 12.64 -13.31
N SER A 94 4.15 12.65 -12.06
CA SER A 94 4.66 13.55 -11.03
C SER A 94 6.06 13.14 -10.57
N LEU A 95 6.28 11.83 -10.41
CA LEU A 95 7.56 11.27 -9.99
C LEU A 95 8.63 11.40 -11.07
N GLU A 96 8.26 11.32 -12.35
CA GLU A 96 9.20 11.54 -13.47
C GLU A 96 9.80 12.96 -13.46
N ARG A 97 9.05 13.94 -12.95
CA ARG A 97 9.54 15.32 -12.76
C ARG A 97 10.30 15.52 -11.45
N SER A 98 10.35 14.51 -10.58
CA SER A 98 11.11 14.56 -9.34
C SER A 98 12.60 14.33 -9.57
N LEU A 99 13.43 14.73 -8.61
CA LEU A 99 14.89 14.57 -8.71
C LEU A 99 15.35 13.10 -8.80
N VAL A 100 14.58 12.17 -8.22
CA VAL A 100 14.99 10.76 -8.03
C VAL A 100 14.23 9.78 -8.92
N GLY A 101 13.14 10.22 -9.56
CA GLY A 101 12.34 9.40 -10.47
C GLY A 101 11.46 8.34 -9.78
N PRO A 102 10.56 7.68 -10.54
CA PRO A 102 9.66 6.64 -10.02
C PRO A 102 10.41 5.38 -9.53
N ASP A 103 11.51 4.99 -10.17
CA ASP A 103 12.27 3.77 -9.85
C ASP A 103 12.84 3.79 -8.43
N TYR A 104 13.23 4.99 -7.95
CA TYR A 104 13.68 5.17 -6.58
C TYR A 104 12.59 4.79 -5.57
N TYR A 105 11.36 5.28 -5.79
CA TYR A 105 10.24 4.98 -4.91
C TYR A 105 9.86 3.51 -5.00
N ALA A 106 9.85 2.91 -6.19
CA ALA A 106 9.57 1.49 -6.38
C ALA A 106 10.58 0.63 -5.60
N SER A 107 11.88 0.95 -5.74
CA SER A 107 12.96 0.25 -5.03
C SER A 107 12.85 0.43 -3.51
N LEU A 108 12.57 1.64 -3.02
CA LEU A 108 12.41 1.90 -1.59
C LEU A 108 11.22 1.12 -1.01
N GLY A 109 10.09 1.13 -1.71
CA GLY A 109 8.88 0.40 -1.33
C GLY A 109 9.08 -1.11 -1.30
N ALA A 110 9.72 -1.66 -2.33
CA ALA A 110 10.07 -3.08 -2.40
C ALA A 110 10.98 -3.50 -1.24
N ASN A 111 11.99 -2.69 -0.92
CA ASN A 111 12.86 -2.91 0.23
C ASN A 111 12.08 -2.86 1.56
N ALA A 112 11.08 -1.99 1.70
CA ALA A 112 10.23 -1.95 2.88
C ALA A 112 9.35 -3.19 3.02
N TYR A 113 8.70 -3.66 1.94
CA TYR A 113 7.95 -4.92 1.96
C TYR A 113 8.84 -6.12 2.27
N ALA A 114 10.05 -6.19 1.70
CA ALA A 114 11.01 -7.27 1.98
C ALA A 114 11.40 -7.34 3.47
N ARG A 115 11.51 -6.17 4.14
CA ARG A 115 11.75 -6.12 5.59
C ARG A 115 10.55 -6.60 6.40
N LEU A 116 9.34 -6.28 5.98
CA LEU A 116 8.10 -6.73 6.63
C LEU A 116 7.89 -8.23 6.48
N SER A 117 8.20 -8.81 5.31
CA SER A 117 8.08 -10.24 5.07
C SER A 117 9.14 -11.06 5.80
N ALA A 118 10.30 -10.46 6.10
CA ALA A 118 11.37 -11.10 6.84
C ALA A 118 11.15 -11.06 8.38
N GLN A 119 10.18 -10.28 8.88
CA GLN A 119 9.85 -10.34 10.30
C GLN A 119 9.12 -11.66 10.61
N PRO A 120 9.51 -12.38 11.67
CA PRO A 120 8.79 -13.56 12.08
C PRO A 120 7.32 -13.18 12.35
N PRO A 121 6.36 -14.06 12.00
CA PRO A 121 4.98 -13.87 12.40
C PRO A 121 4.94 -13.55 13.89
N ARG A 122 4.09 -12.59 14.30
CA ARG A 122 3.83 -12.39 15.73
C ARG A 122 3.53 -13.76 16.32
N ALA A 123 4.35 -14.23 17.26
CA ALA A 123 4.14 -15.50 17.95
C ALA A 123 2.67 -15.58 18.32
N SER A 124 2.02 -16.65 17.89
CA SER A 124 0.60 -16.79 18.14
C SER A 124 0.41 -16.78 19.66
N LEU A 125 -0.62 -16.08 20.16
CA LEU A 125 -0.89 -16.08 21.61
C LEU A 125 -1.05 -17.51 22.16
N ALA A 126 -1.37 -18.48 21.30
CA ALA A 126 -1.40 -19.91 21.62
C ALA A 126 -0.03 -20.49 22.03
N GLU A 127 1.09 -20.00 21.48
CA GLU A 127 2.44 -20.47 21.81
C GLU A 127 2.98 -19.87 23.13
N LEU A 128 2.38 -18.77 23.61
CA LEU A 128 2.80 -18.11 24.86
C LEU A 128 2.06 -18.60 26.10
N PHE A 129 0.94 -19.31 25.92
CA PHE A 129 0.13 -19.89 27.00
C PHE A 129 0.01 -21.42 26.90
N GLY A 130 0.88 -22.06 26.10
CA GLY A 130 1.02 -23.51 26.01
C GLY A 130 1.95 -24.09 27.06
#